data_AF-A0A7C4QKQ8-F1
#
_entry.id   AF-A0A7C4QKQ8-F1
#
_cell.length_a   1.000
_cell.length_b   1.000
_cell.length_c   1.000
_cell.angle_alpha   90.00
_cell.angle_beta   90.00
_cell.angle_gamma   90.00
#
_symmetry.space_group_name_H-M   'P 1'
#
loop_
_entity.id
_entity.type
_entity.pdbx_description
1 polymer ?
#
loop_
_entity_poly.entity_id
_entity_poly.type
_entity_poly.pdbx_seq_one_letter_code
_entity_poly.pdbx_strand_id
1 'polypeptide(L)'
;MREILGFRRFTTPLVITLLFWLGLLGIVIVGFAIVFYEESEPPISVGGRIGIAIVWILFASLLWRVLCEMPMVIFRGYETLAEIRETLKKIEEKGSPMAE
;
A
#
# COMPACT_ATOMS: atom_id res chain seq x y z
N MET A 1 26.43 -9.83 7.93
CA MET A 1 25.41 -10.29 6.97
C MET A 1 24.30 -11.15 7.63
N ARG A 2 23.78 -10.77 8.82
CA ARG A 2 22.59 -11.41 9.43
C ARG A 2 21.59 -10.43 10.05
N GLU A 3 21.83 -9.13 9.93
CA GLU A 3 20.95 -8.07 10.48
C GLU A 3 20.08 -7.41 9.42
N ILE A 4 20.18 -7.85 8.15
CA ILE A 4 19.36 -7.35 7.02
C ILE A 4 17.90 -7.84 7.11
N LEU A 5 17.61 -8.72 8.08
CA LEU A 5 16.29 -9.26 8.39
C LEU A 5 15.93 -8.95 9.84
N GLY A 6 16.30 -7.75 10.32
CA GLY A 6 15.85 -7.18 11.59
C GLY A 6 14.34 -6.91 11.58
N PHE A 7 13.55 -7.96 11.45
CA PHE A 7 12.08 -8.01 11.49
C PHE A 7 11.55 -7.81 12.91
N ARG A 8 12.18 -6.91 13.69
CA ARG A 8 11.86 -6.66 15.10
C ARG A 8 11.20 -5.30 15.32
N ARG A 9 11.18 -4.46 14.28
CA ARG A 9 10.34 -3.27 14.18
C ARG A 9 9.69 -3.34 12.81
N PHE A 10 8.38 -3.52 12.77
CA PHE A 10 7.60 -3.48 11.53
C PHE A 10 7.94 -2.17 10.79
N THR A 11 8.85 -2.22 9.82
CA THR A 11 9.07 -1.15 8.83
C THR A 11 8.02 -1.28 7.70
N THR A 12 7.01 -2.12 7.92
CA THR A 12 5.96 -2.48 6.99
C THR A 12 5.14 -1.28 6.49
N PRO A 13 4.78 -0.25 7.29
CA PRO A 13 4.11 0.92 6.74
C PRO A 13 4.97 1.68 5.72
N LEU A 14 6.29 1.71 5.92
CA LEU A 14 7.23 2.39 5.01
C LEU A 14 7.43 1.59 3.71
N VAL A 15 7.54 0.27 3.79
CA VAL A 15 7.63 -0.62 2.62
C VAL A 15 6.36 -0.52 1.74
N ILE A 16 5.18 -0.50 2.34
CA ILE A 16 3.91 -0.34 1.60
C ILE A 16 3.86 1.02 0.90
N THR A 17 4.39 2.06 1.53
CA THR A 17 4.46 3.40 0.93
C THR A 17 5.38 3.44 -0.30
N LEU A 18 6.51 2.73 -0.24
CA LEU A 18 7.43 2.59 -1.38
C LEU A 18 6.78 1.82 -2.53
N LEU A 19 6.10 0.70 -2.21
CA LEU A 19 5.35 -0.08 -3.19
C LEU A 19 4.23 0.73 -3.84
N PHE A 20 3.55 1.58 -3.08
CA PHE A 20 2.50 2.46 -3.61
C PHE A 20 3.06 3.36 -4.72
N TRP A 21 4.17 4.05 -4.47
CA TRP A 21 4.83 4.91 -5.46
C TRP A 21 5.34 4.14 -6.67
N LEU A 22 5.95 2.97 -6.46
CA LEU A 22 6.41 2.10 -7.54
C LEU A 22 5.27 1.62 -8.44
N GLY A 23 4.15 1.21 -7.86
CA GLY A 23 2.98 0.78 -8.65
C GLY A 23 2.29 1.94 -9.35
N LEU A 24 2.22 3.13 -8.73
CA LEU A 24 1.71 4.32 -9.39
C LEU A 24 2.55 4.66 -10.62
N LEU A 25 3.88 4.62 -10.49
CA LEU A 25 4.80 4.81 -11.62
C LEU A 25 4.57 3.75 -12.71
N GLY A 26 4.41 2.49 -12.34
CA GLY A 26 4.10 1.39 -13.27
C GLY A 26 2.79 1.62 -14.03
N ILE A 27 1.73 2.06 -13.35
CA ILE A 27 0.42 2.34 -13.97
C ILE A 27 0.54 3.44 -15.04
N VAL A 28 1.30 4.51 -14.74
CA VAL A 28 1.55 5.59 -15.70
C VAL A 28 2.34 5.09 -16.90
N ILE A 29 3.39 4.30 -16.67
CA ILE A 29 4.21 3.71 -17.76
C ILE A 29 3.36 2.82 -18.66
N VAL A 30 2.52 1.95 -18.09
CA VAL A 30 1.62 1.08 -18.86
C VAL A 30 0.58 1.89 -19.62
N GLY A 31 0.00 2.91 -19.00
CA GLY A 31 -0.91 3.84 -19.67
C GLY A 31 -0.27 4.50 -20.89
N PHE A 32 0.99 4.93 -20.76
CA PHE A 32 1.77 5.47 -21.87
C PHE A 32 2.02 4.40 -22.94
N ALA A 33 2.44 3.19 -22.55
CA ALA A 33 2.69 2.09 -23.46
C ALA A 33 1.47 1.75 -24.32
N ILE A 34 0.25 1.78 -23.77
CA ILE A 34 -1.01 1.55 -24.52
C ILE A 34 -1.17 2.57 -25.67
N VAL A 35 -0.78 3.83 -25.45
CA VAL A 35 -0.87 4.89 -26.47
C VAL A 35 0.15 4.70 -27.59
N PHE A 36 1.27 4.02 -27.35
CA PHE A 36 2.33 3.77 -28.34
C PHE A 36 2.34 2.35 -28.92
N TYR A 37 1.64 1.40 -28.31
CA TYR A 37 1.46 0.04 -28.81
C TYR A 37 0.63 -0.05 -30.11
N GLU A 38 1.31 -0.09 -31.26
CA GLU A 38 0.69 -0.01 -32.59
C GLU A 38 0.13 -1.35 -33.10
N GLU A 39 0.53 -2.47 -32.51
CA GLU A 39 0.12 -3.83 -32.91
C GLU A 39 -1.26 -4.26 -32.38
N SER A 40 -2.25 -3.37 -32.42
CA SER A 40 -3.63 -3.74 -32.05
C SER A 40 -4.40 -4.24 -33.27
N GLU A 41 -4.78 -5.52 -33.27
CA GLU A 41 -5.78 -6.07 -34.18
C GLU A 41 -7.11 -6.32 -33.42
N PRO A 42 -8.25 -5.79 -33.90
CA PRO A 42 -8.44 -4.92 -35.05
C PRO A 42 -7.82 -3.51 -34.83
N PRO A 43 -7.49 -2.78 -35.91
CA PRO A 43 -6.81 -1.48 -35.81
C PRO A 43 -7.67 -0.48 -35.03
N ILE A 44 -7.24 -0.19 -33.80
CA ILE A 44 -7.85 0.84 -32.95
C ILE A 44 -7.25 2.18 -33.36
N SER A 45 -8.11 3.16 -33.64
CA SER A 45 -7.66 4.52 -33.91
C SER A 45 -6.85 5.09 -32.73
N VAL A 46 -5.96 6.04 -33.02
CA VAL A 46 -5.16 6.72 -31.98
C VAL A 46 -6.07 7.32 -30.89
N GLY A 47 -7.22 7.87 -31.27
CA GLY A 47 -8.22 8.38 -30.33
C GLY A 47 -8.81 7.29 -29.40
N GLY A 48 -9.07 6.09 -29.93
CA GLY A 48 -9.54 4.96 -29.14
C GLY A 48 -8.50 4.48 -28.12
N ARG A 49 -7.22 4.45 -28.52
CA ARG A 49 -6.10 4.06 -27.64
C ARG A 49 -5.89 5.05 -26.49
N ILE A 50 -6.02 6.35 -26.77
CA ILE A 50 -5.99 7.40 -25.73
C ILE A 50 -7.18 7.21 -24.76
N GLY A 51 -8.38 6.92 -25.27
CA GLY A 51 -9.54 6.62 -24.43
C GLY A 51 -9.30 5.44 -23.49
N ILE A 52 -8.76 4.33 -24.00
CA ILE A 52 -8.40 3.15 -23.20
C ILE A 52 -7.33 3.49 -22.17
N ALA A 53 -6.29 4.25 -22.54
CA ALA A 53 -5.24 4.66 -21.63
C ALA A 53 -5.76 5.53 -20.47
N ILE A 54 -6.70 6.45 -20.74
CA ILE A 54 -7.35 7.27 -19.71
C ILE A 54 -8.16 6.38 -18.76
N VAL A 55 -9.01 5.50 -19.29
CA VAL A 55 -9.80 4.56 -18.48
C VAL A 55 -8.89 3.67 -17.63
N TRP A 56 -7.81 3.17 -18.22
CA TRP A 56 -6.80 2.37 -17.53
C TRP A 56 -6.18 3.14 -16.36
N ILE A 57 -5.65 4.35 -16.60
CA ILE A 57 -5.02 5.16 -15.54
C ILE A 57 -5.99 5.43 -14.41
N LEU A 58 -7.25 5.79 -14.72
CA LEU A 58 -8.26 6.07 -13.70
C LEU A 58 -8.61 4.81 -12.89
N PHE A 59 -8.96 3.71 -13.55
CA PHE A 59 -9.36 2.47 -12.86
C PHE A 59 -8.19 1.80 -12.14
N ALA A 60 -7.04 1.68 -12.80
CA ALA A 60 -5.85 1.07 -12.22
C ALA A 60 -5.34 1.89 -11.03
N SER A 61 -5.31 3.23 -11.13
CA SER A 61 -4.91 4.07 -9.99
C SER A 61 -5.91 3.98 -8.83
N LEU A 62 -7.20 3.87 -9.11
CA LEU A 62 -8.22 3.72 -8.07
C LEU A 62 -8.10 2.37 -7.36
N LEU A 63 -8.00 1.28 -8.13
CA LEU A 63 -7.81 -0.06 -7.59
C LEU A 63 -6.49 -0.16 -6.80
N TRP A 64 -5.42 0.42 -7.32
CA TRP A 64 -4.11 0.42 -6.66
C TRP A 64 -4.14 1.15 -5.31
N ARG A 65 -4.85 2.29 -5.23
CA ARG A 65 -5.07 2.98 -3.96
C ARG A 65 -5.76 2.08 -2.94
N VAL A 66 -6.87 1.47 -3.32
CA VAL A 66 -7.63 0.58 -2.42
C VAL A 66 -6.78 -0.61 -1.96
N LEU A 67 -6.05 -1.25 -2.88
CA LEU A 67 -5.17 -2.38 -2.56
C LEU A 67 -4.02 -2.01 -1.63
N CYS A 68 -3.46 -0.80 -1.74
CA CYS A 68 -2.40 -0.33 -0.83
C CYS A 68 -2.93 0.15 0.52
N GLU A 69 -4.15 0.67 0.55
CA GLU A 69 -4.76 1.23 1.76
C GLU A 69 -5.21 0.13 2.73
N MET A 70 -5.78 -0.97 2.24
CA MET A 70 -6.21 -2.13 3.04
C MET A 70 -5.10 -2.68 3.98
N PRO A 71 -3.89 -3.04 3.49
CA PRO A 71 -2.83 -3.53 4.36
C PRO A 71 -2.31 -2.44 5.29
N MET A 72 -2.21 -1.19 4.83
CA MET A 72 -1.76 -0.08 5.69
C MET A 72 -2.70 0.14 6.88
N VAL A 73 -4.01 0.09 6.65
CA VAL A 73 -5.04 0.21 7.70
C VAL A 73 -4.95 -0.95 8.68
N ILE A 74 -4.80 -2.18 8.18
CA ILE A 74 -4.68 -3.38 9.02
C ILE A 74 -3.42 -3.30 9.90
N PHE A 75 -2.28 -2.95 9.33
CA PHE A 75 -1.02 -2.81 10.08
C PHE A 75 -1.12 -1.73 11.15
N ARG A 76 -1.65 -0.56 10.81
CA ARG A 76 -1.89 0.51 11.80
C ARG A 76 -2.83 0.06 12.90
N GLY A 77 -3.89 -0.68 12.56
CA GLY A 77 -4.81 -1.26 13.54
C GLY A 77 -4.10 -2.17 14.53
N TYR A 78 -3.25 -3.08 14.06
CA TYR A 78 -2.48 -3.97 14.93
C TYR A 78 -1.51 -3.23 15.86
N GLU A 79 -0.84 -2.18 15.36
CA GLU A 79 0.04 -1.35 16.19
C GLU A 79 -0.74 -0.66 17.32
N THR A 80 -1.89 -0.06 17.01
CA THR A 80 -2.75 0.59 18.01
C THR A 80 -3.24 -0.41 19.07
N LEU A 81 -3.65 -1.61 18.66
CA LEU A 81 -4.09 -2.66 19.60
C LEU A 81 -2.95 -3.12 20.52
N ALA A 82 -1.73 -3.24 19.98
CA ALA A 82 -0.56 -3.59 20.77
C ALA A 82 -0.23 -2.52 21.82
N GLU A 83 -0.35 -1.23 21.45
CA GLU A 83 -0.12 -0.10 22.34
C GLU A 83 -1.17 -0.01 23.47
N ILE A 84 -2.45 -0.25 23.15
CA ILE A 84 -3.53 -0.32 24.16
C ILE A 84 -3.25 -1.43 25.17
N ARG A 85 -2.85 -2.62 24.69
CA ARG A 85 -2.52 -3.75 25.58
C ARG A 85 -1.36 -3.42 26.52
N GLU A 86 -0.32 -2.76 26.01
CA GLU A 86 0.82 -2.35 26.84
C GLU A 86 0.42 -1.27 27.86
N THR A 87 -0.43 -0.34 27.47
CA THR A 87 -0.95 0.71 28.36
C THR A 87 -1.81 0.13 29.47
N LEU A 88 -2.71 -0.80 29.16
CA LEU A 88 -3.54 -1.48 30.16
C LEU A 88 -2.68 -2.28 31.16
N LYS A 89 -1.66 -2.99 30.69
CA LYS A 89 -0.73 -3.72 31.56
C LYS A 89 -0.01 -2.79 32.54
N LYS A 90 0.45 -1.62 32.07
CA LYS A 90 1.09 -0.61 32.94
C LYS A 90 0.12 -0.04 33.99
N ILE A 91 -1.17 0.09 33.66
CA ILE A 91 -2.19 0.55 34.63
C ILE A 91 -2.44 -0.52 35.70
N GLU A 92 -2.53 -1.80 35.33
CA GLU A 92 -2.71 -2.92 36.26
C GLU A 92 -1.53 -3.04 37.24
N GLU A 93 -0.29 -2.99 36.73
CA GLU A 93 0.93 -3.01 37.56
C GLU A 93 1.01 -1.81 38.52
N LYS A 94 0.44 -0.66 38.14
CA LYS A 94 0.43 0.56 38.98
C LYS A 94 -0.76 0.62 39.94
N GLY A 95 -1.80 -0.18 39.73
CA GLY A 95 -2.96 -0.34 40.62
C GLY A 95 -2.75 -1.41 41.70
N SER A 96 -1.86 -2.38 41.49
CA SER A 96 -1.51 -3.43 42.46
C SER A 96 -0.56 -3.05 43.64
N PRO A 97 0.23 -1.97 43.66
CA PRO A 97 1.23 -1.75 44.72
C PRO A 97 0.65 -1.13 46.00
N MET A 98 -0.67 -1.20 46.21
CA MET A 98 -1.33 -0.66 47.41
C MET A 98 -2.14 -1.70 48.19
N ALA A 99 -2.01 -2.99 47.83
CA ALA A 99 -2.69 -4.10 48.50
C ALA A 99 -1.80 -4.93 49.45
N GLU A 100 -0.57 -4.47 49.73
CA GLU A 100 0.33 -5.06 50.74
C GLU A 100 0.66 -4.06 51.85
#